data_AF-A0A2H0BJN9-F1
#
_entry.id   AF-A0A2H0BJN9-F1
#
_cell.length_a   1.000
_cell.length_b   1.000
_cell.length_c   1.000
_cell.angle_alpha   90.00
_cell.angle_beta   90.00
_cell.angle_gamma   90.00
#
_symmetry.space_group_name_H-M   'P 1'
#
loop_
_entity.id
_entity.type
_entity.pdbx_description
1 polymer ?
#
loop_
_entity_poly.entity_id
_entity_poly.type
_entity_poly.pdbx_seq_one_letter_code
_entity_poly.pdbx_strand_id
1 'polypeptide(L)'
;MLEMALVENVQRVDLNALDRAKGFERLMNEFGLTTSEIAVRIGKSVAYVSNSIRLLSLPDALKDGLLSGLISEGHARALAAIDDQSLMVEAYKIVLRESGSVRRAEELARRMKSKSDQSIDKSGSRKMYLRVVSAELDKMQEDLAESFNKDLLDGQRKTKVNIVRSQRETKITFVFPGGLEETQPKFMRVYKSITS
;
A
#
# COMPACT_ATOMS: atom_id res chain seq x y z
N MET A 1 -3.90 -0.35 -37.08
CA MET A 1 -4.25 1.09 -37.21
C MET A 1 -4.73 1.68 -35.89
N LEU A 2 -5.70 1.08 -35.18
CA LEU A 2 -6.24 1.64 -33.92
C LEU A 2 -5.22 1.79 -32.78
N GLU A 3 -4.34 0.81 -32.56
CA GLU A 3 -3.27 0.88 -31.55
C GLU A 3 -2.33 2.07 -31.79
N MET A 4 -1.82 2.19 -33.02
CA MET A 4 -0.87 3.25 -33.42
C MET A 4 -1.50 4.64 -33.29
N ALA A 5 -2.77 4.78 -33.67
CA ALA A 5 -3.51 6.04 -33.49
C ALA A 5 -3.66 6.42 -32.01
N LEU A 6 -3.88 5.45 -31.11
CA LEU A 6 -3.95 5.72 -29.68
C LEU A 6 -2.57 6.09 -29.11
N VAL A 7 -1.51 5.43 -29.55
CA VAL A 7 -0.12 5.74 -29.16
C VAL A 7 0.27 7.17 -29.59
N GLU A 8 -0.11 7.59 -30.80
CA GLU A 8 0.11 8.97 -31.26
C GLU A 8 -0.71 9.98 -30.46
N ASN A 9 -1.99 9.67 -30.17
CA ASN A 9 -2.85 10.56 -29.42
C ASN A 9 -2.34 10.80 -27.99
N VAL A 10 -1.74 9.80 -27.34
CA VAL A 10 -1.19 9.95 -25.98
C VAL A 10 0.13 10.73 -25.95
N GLN A 11 0.83 10.84 -27.09
CA GLN A 11 2.05 11.65 -27.21
C GLN A 11 1.79 13.14 -27.43
N ARG A 12 0.52 13.55 -27.54
CA ARG A 12 0.12 14.94 -27.68
C ARG A 12 0.58 15.79 -26.49
N VAL A 13 1.19 16.93 -26.81
CA VAL A 13 1.78 17.86 -25.83
C VAL A 13 0.72 18.65 -25.04
N ASP A 14 -0.47 18.81 -25.61
CA ASP A 14 -1.60 19.52 -25.01
C ASP A 14 -2.46 18.64 -24.08
N LEU A 15 -2.13 17.35 -23.96
CA LEU A 15 -2.88 16.42 -23.14
C LEU A 15 -2.59 16.66 -21.66
N ASN A 16 -3.65 16.83 -20.85
CA ASN A 16 -3.49 16.89 -19.40
C ASN A 16 -3.05 15.53 -18.84
N ALA A 17 -2.47 15.56 -17.64
CA ALA A 17 -1.89 14.39 -16.99
C ALA A 17 -2.85 13.20 -16.84
N LEU A 18 -4.12 13.48 -16.54
CA LEU A 18 -5.15 12.45 -16.30
C LEU A 18 -5.61 11.82 -17.60
N ASP A 19 -5.79 12.59 -18.67
CA ASP A 19 -6.17 12.07 -19.97
C ASP A 19 -5.04 11.25 -20.61
N ARG A 20 -3.78 11.66 -20.38
CA ARG A 20 -2.60 10.86 -20.73
C ARG A 20 -2.61 9.51 -20.01
N ALA A 21 -2.89 9.53 -18.71
CA ALA A 21 -2.98 8.33 -17.89
C ALA A 21 -4.11 7.39 -18.34
N LYS A 22 -5.30 7.93 -18.68
CA LYS A 22 -6.40 7.15 -19.26
C LYS A 22 -5.99 6.52 -20.60
N GLY A 23 -5.25 7.26 -21.43
CA GLY A 23 -4.71 6.72 -22.68
C GLY A 23 -3.78 5.53 -22.47
N PHE A 24 -2.89 5.59 -21.47
CA PHE A 24 -2.06 4.44 -21.09
C PHE A 24 -2.90 3.27 -20.56
N GLU A 25 -3.88 3.53 -19.70
CA GLU A 25 -4.78 2.48 -19.19
C GLU A 25 -5.56 1.80 -20.33
N ARG A 26 -6.01 2.54 -21.34
CA ARG A 26 -6.65 1.99 -22.54
C ARG A 26 -5.68 1.13 -23.36
N LEU A 27 -4.43 1.57 -23.53
CA LEU A 27 -3.40 0.76 -24.20
C LEU A 27 -3.17 -0.59 -23.48
N MET A 28 -3.23 -0.59 -22.15
CA MET A 28 -3.13 -1.82 -21.37
C MET A 28 -4.38 -2.71 -21.51
N ASN A 29 -5.57 -2.13 -21.37
CA ASN A 29 -6.82 -2.88 -21.30
C ASN A 29 -7.33 -3.35 -22.67
N GLU A 30 -7.22 -2.52 -23.71
CA GLU A 30 -7.74 -2.82 -25.05
C GLU A 30 -6.73 -3.59 -25.92
N PHE A 31 -5.43 -3.38 -25.70
CA PHE A 31 -4.36 -3.95 -26.54
C PHE A 31 -3.41 -4.87 -25.77
N GLY A 32 -3.63 -5.08 -24.46
CA GLY A 32 -2.84 -6.01 -23.65
C GLY A 32 -1.39 -5.58 -23.41
N LEU A 33 -1.05 -4.31 -23.66
CA LEU A 33 0.33 -3.83 -23.56
C LEU A 33 0.76 -3.71 -22.10
N THR A 34 1.99 -4.11 -21.81
CA THR A 34 2.63 -3.86 -20.52
C THR A 34 3.12 -2.41 -20.40
N THR A 35 3.36 -1.94 -19.17
CA THR A 35 3.94 -0.60 -18.94
C THR A 35 5.30 -0.43 -19.61
N SER A 36 6.10 -1.50 -19.71
CA SER A 36 7.38 -1.52 -20.42
C SER A 36 7.22 -1.34 -21.92
N GLU A 37 6.26 -2.03 -22.52
CA GLU A 37 5.97 -1.94 -23.95
C GLU A 37 5.40 -0.59 -24.36
N ILE A 38 4.56 0.00 -23.51
CA ILE A 38 4.05 1.36 -23.72
C ILE A 38 5.22 2.36 -23.64
N ALA A 39 6.08 2.22 -22.63
CA ALA A 39 7.22 3.11 -22.42
C ALA A 39 8.18 3.14 -23.62
N VAL A 40 8.49 1.98 -24.20
CA VAL A 40 9.30 1.86 -25.42
C VAL A 40 8.63 2.57 -26.59
N ARG A 41 7.34 2.34 -26.83
CA ARG A 41 6.60 2.94 -27.96
C ARG A 41 6.52 4.47 -27.90
N ILE A 42 6.46 5.05 -26.70
CA ILE A 42 6.37 6.51 -26.51
C ILE A 42 7.71 7.19 -26.23
N GLY A 43 8.82 6.43 -26.19
CA GLY A 43 10.16 6.96 -25.89
C GLY A 43 10.29 7.55 -24.48
N LYS A 44 9.65 6.95 -23.47
CA LYS A 44 9.73 7.38 -22.05
C LYS A 44 10.15 6.22 -21.15
N SER A 45 10.39 6.52 -19.87
CA SER A 45 10.73 5.49 -18.89
C SER A 45 9.50 4.69 -18.45
N VAL A 46 9.69 3.44 -18.05
CA VAL A 46 8.63 2.61 -17.44
C VAL A 46 8.04 3.29 -16.21
N ALA A 47 8.89 3.95 -15.43
CA ALA A 47 8.48 4.74 -14.27
C ALA A 47 7.55 5.89 -14.66
N TYR A 48 7.79 6.57 -15.79
CA TYR A 48 6.91 7.64 -16.27
C TYR A 48 5.49 7.12 -16.56
N VAL A 49 5.37 5.99 -17.26
CA VAL A 49 4.08 5.37 -17.57
C VAL A 49 3.38 4.90 -16.29
N SER A 50 4.07 4.15 -15.43
CA SER A 50 3.54 3.67 -14.15
C SER A 50 3.06 4.81 -13.23
N ASN A 51 3.84 5.89 -13.14
CA ASN A 51 3.49 7.05 -12.32
C ASN A 51 2.30 7.83 -12.89
N SER A 52 2.18 7.89 -14.22
CA SER A 52 1.04 8.53 -14.87
C SER A 52 -0.24 7.76 -14.58
N ILE A 53 -0.23 6.44 -14.73
CA ILE A 53 -1.39 5.58 -14.43
C ILE A 53 -1.81 5.71 -12.95
N ARG A 54 -0.85 5.82 -12.02
CA ARG A 54 -1.14 6.05 -10.59
C ARG A 54 -1.90 7.36 -10.31
N LEU A 55 -1.92 8.32 -11.21
CA LEU A 55 -2.72 9.53 -11.04
C LEU A 55 -4.23 9.23 -11.11
N LEU A 56 -4.64 8.15 -11.79
CA LEU A 56 -6.04 7.75 -11.90
C LEU A 56 -6.63 7.26 -10.57
N SER A 57 -5.79 6.73 -9.67
CA SER A 57 -6.20 6.28 -8.34
C SER A 57 -6.26 7.40 -7.30
N LEU A 58 -5.94 8.65 -7.67
CA LEU A 58 -6.02 9.78 -6.76
C LEU A 58 -7.47 10.08 -6.36
N PRO A 59 -7.71 10.55 -5.13
CA PRO A 59 -9.00 11.11 -4.72
C PRO A 59 -9.39 12.29 -5.61
N ASP A 60 -10.69 12.50 -5.80
CA ASP A 60 -11.22 13.52 -6.72
C ASP A 60 -10.71 14.92 -6.39
N ALA A 61 -10.59 15.27 -5.10
CA ALA A 61 -10.02 16.55 -4.68
C ALA A 61 -8.59 16.80 -5.22
N LEU A 62 -7.76 15.76 -5.32
CA LEU A 62 -6.40 15.89 -5.86
C LEU A 62 -6.42 15.94 -7.39
N LYS A 63 -7.34 15.20 -8.03
CA LYS A 63 -7.56 15.26 -9.48
C LYS A 63 -7.99 16.66 -9.90
N ASP A 64 -8.95 17.25 -9.19
CA ASP A 64 -9.42 18.62 -9.42
C ASP A 64 -8.30 19.63 -9.19
N GLY A 65 -7.50 19.43 -8.13
CA GLY A 65 -6.31 20.24 -7.86
C GLY A 65 -5.26 20.18 -8.98
N LEU A 66 -5.08 19.01 -9.59
CA LEU A 66 -4.16 18.82 -10.71
C LEU A 66 -4.70 19.45 -12.00
N LEU A 67 -5.99 19.28 -12.29
CA LEU A 67 -6.65 19.85 -13.46
C LEU A 67 -6.70 21.39 -13.42
N SER A 68 -6.92 21.95 -12.24
CA SER A 68 -6.94 23.40 -12.02
C SER A 68 -5.54 24.04 -11.91
N GLY A 69 -4.48 23.23 -11.88
CA GLY A 69 -3.10 23.70 -11.75
C GLY A 69 -2.70 24.15 -10.34
N LEU A 70 -3.55 23.93 -9.32
CA LEU A 70 -3.21 24.18 -7.92
C LEU A 70 -2.05 23.31 -7.44
N ILE A 71 -1.92 22.11 -8.03
CA ILE A 71 -0.76 21.24 -7.85
C ILE A 71 -0.24 20.77 -9.19
N SER A 72 1.07 20.62 -9.30
CA SER A 72 1.71 20.03 -10.49
C SER A 72 1.68 18.49 -10.45
N GLU A 73 1.96 17.84 -11.58
CA GLU A 73 2.13 16.38 -11.66
C GLU A 73 3.16 15.85 -10.64
N GLY A 74 4.20 16.64 -10.34
CA GLY A 74 5.21 16.29 -9.35
C GLY A 74 4.63 16.17 -7.93
N HIS A 75 3.79 17.13 -7.53
CA HIS A 75 3.09 17.08 -6.25
C HIS A 75 2.12 15.90 -6.21
N ALA A 76 1.31 15.74 -7.26
CA ALA A 76 0.33 14.65 -7.34
C ALA A 76 1.01 13.28 -7.24
N ARG A 77 2.15 13.09 -7.91
CA ARG A 77 2.96 11.87 -7.83
C ARG A 77 3.56 11.63 -6.45
N ALA A 78 4.04 12.69 -5.81
CA ALA A 78 4.58 12.60 -4.44
C ALA A 78 3.49 12.15 -3.46
N LEU A 79 2.30 12.75 -3.55
CA LEU A 79 1.17 12.43 -2.69
C LEU A 79 0.59 11.03 -2.98
N ALA A 80 0.63 10.57 -4.24
CA ALA A 80 0.22 9.22 -4.64
C ALA A 80 1.03 8.09 -3.97
N ALA A 81 2.15 8.40 -3.30
CA ALA A 81 2.92 7.43 -2.53
C ALA A 81 2.32 7.09 -1.15
N ILE A 82 1.28 7.82 -0.72
CA ILE A 82 0.54 7.59 0.52
C ILE A 82 -0.59 6.60 0.24
N ASP A 83 -0.57 5.43 0.89
CA ASP A 83 -1.55 4.38 0.61
C ASP A 83 -2.96 4.69 1.18
N ASP A 84 -3.02 5.41 2.30
CA ASP A 84 -4.29 5.83 2.90
C ASP A 84 -4.83 7.12 2.28
N GLN A 85 -6.01 7.04 1.67
CA GLN A 85 -6.64 8.18 0.98
C GLN A 85 -6.93 9.36 1.91
N SER A 86 -7.30 9.12 3.18
CA SER A 86 -7.58 10.20 4.13
C SER A 86 -6.30 10.97 4.48
N LEU A 87 -5.18 10.27 4.73
CA LEU A 87 -3.87 10.89 4.92
C LEU A 87 -3.39 11.59 3.65
N MET A 88 -3.67 11.04 2.47
CA MET A 88 -3.32 11.68 1.20
C MET A 88 -4.05 13.02 1.02
N VAL A 89 -5.34 13.08 1.35
CA VAL A 89 -6.14 14.32 1.30
C VAL A 89 -5.66 15.31 2.36
N GLU A 90 -5.29 14.86 3.56
CA GLU A 90 -4.69 15.72 4.59
C GLU A 90 -3.35 16.31 4.11
N ALA A 91 -2.48 15.48 3.53
CA ALA A 91 -1.22 15.90 2.95
C ALA A 91 -1.42 16.96 1.88
N TYR A 92 -2.38 16.74 0.98
CA TYR A 92 -2.76 17.69 -0.05
C TYR A 92 -3.18 19.04 0.53
N LYS A 93 -4.05 19.06 1.54
CA LYS A 93 -4.48 20.30 2.22
C LYS A 93 -3.30 21.06 2.85
N ILE A 94 -2.34 20.35 3.43
CA ILE A 94 -1.13 20.95 3.99
C ILE A 94 -0.27 21.55 2.87
N VAL A 95 -0.04 20.83 1.78
CA VAL A 95 0.73 21.32 0.62
C VAL A 95 0.10 22.61 0.06
N LEU A 96 -1.22 22.65 -0.09
CA LEU A 96 -1.90 23.86 -0.56
C LEU A 96 -1.74 25.03 0.43
N ARG A 97 -1.97 24.79 1.72
CA ARG A 97 -1.89 25.84 2.76
C ARG A 97 -0.49 26.43 2.86
N GLU A 98 0.53 25.60 2.75
CA GLU A 98 1.94 26.00 2.84
C GLU A 98 2.48 26.55 1.50
N SER A 99 1.70 26.49 0.40
CA SER A 99 2.23 26.66 -0.97
C SER A 99 3.51 25.84 -1.18
N GLY A 100 3.48 24.61 -0.67
CA GLY A 100 4.66 23.76 -0.55
C GLY A 100 5.20 23.34 -1.91
N SER A 101 6.52 23.30 -2.05
CA SER A 101 7.18 22.80 -3.26
C SER A 101 6.99 21.28 -3.45
N VAL A 102 7.30 20.77 -4.64
CA VAL A 102 7.28 19.32 -4.92
C VAL A 102 8.14 18.56 -3.91
N ARG A 103 9.31 19.09 -3.58
CA ARG A 103 10.22 18.50 -2.57
C ARG A 103 9.57 18.46 -1.19
N ARG A 104 8.81 19.49 -0.83
CA ARG A 104 8.04 19.53 0.43
C ARG A 104 6.92 18.48 0.42
N ALA A 105 6.24 18.30 -0.69
CA ALA A 105 5.22 17.26 -0.86
C ALA A 105 5.82 15.84 -0.74
N GLU A 106 7.00 15.59 -1.34
CA GLU A 106 7.73 14.32 -1.21
C GLU A 106 8.13 14.04 0.25
N GLU A 107 8.66 15.04 0.95
CA GLU A 107 9.00 14.92 2.36
C GLU A 107 7.76 14.64 3.22
N LEU A 108 6.66 15.36 2.96
CA LEU A 108 5.41 15.17 3.68
C LEU A 108 4.84 13.77 3.45
N ALA A 109 4.83 13.30 2.21
CA ALA A 109 4.39 11.95 1.86
C ALA A 109 5.25 10.89 2.55
N ARG A 110 6.59 11.05 2.57
CA ARG A 110 7.50 10.15 3.29
C ARG A 110 7.22 10.14 4.80
N ARG A 111 7.02 11.32 5.41
CA ARG A 111 6.70 11.44 6.84
C ARG A 111 5.35 10.81 7.16
N MET A 112 4.32 11.04 6.36
CA MET A 112 2.98 10.46 6.56
C MET A 112 2.97 8.95 6.33
N LYS A 113 3.74 8.45 5.37
CA LYS A 113 3.99 7.02 5.21
C LYS A 113 4.68 6.41 6.43
N SER A 114 5.73 7.06 6.95
CA SER A 114 6.38 6.60 8.18
C SER A 114 5.49 6.70 9.42
N LYS A 115 4.56 7.67 9.48
CA LYS A 115 3.56 7.75 10.55
C LYS A 115 2.49 6.68 10.40
N SER A 116 2.10 6.32 9.17
CA SER A 116 1.28 5.12 8.92
C SER A 116 2.02 3.88 9.44
N ASP A 117 3.29 3.70 9.06
CA ASP A 117 4.11 2.54 9.47
C ASP A 117 4.44 2.51 10.97
N GLN A 118 4.62 3.65 11.64
CA GLN A 118 4.87 3.74 13.08
C GLN A 118 3.60 3.75 13.93
N SER A 119 2.47 4.24 13.39
CA SER A 119 1.16 4.09 14.05
C SER A 119 0.62 2.67 13.93
N ILE A 120 1.04 1.91 12.90
CA ILE A 120 0.82 0.46 12.82
C ILE A 120 1.48 -0.27 14.02
N ASP A 121 2.54 0.27 14.62
CA ASP A 121 3.22 -0.31 15.80
C ASP A 121 2.69 0.20 17.15
N LYS A 122 1.89 1.28 17.19
CA LYS A 122 1.42 1.89 18.45
C LYS A 122 -0.10 2.11 18.58
N SER A 123 -0.88 1.96 17.51
CA SER A 123 -2.34 2.11 17.55
C SER A 123 -2.95 1.17 16.52
N GLY A 124 -3.59 0.10 16.99
CA GLY A 124 -4.22 -0.95 16.18
C GLY A 124 -5.42 -0.51 15.33
N SER A 125 -5.30 0.58 14.57
CA SER A 125 -6.44 1.28 13.96
C SER A 125 -6.16 1.62 12.48
N ARG A 126 -5.85 0.62 11.64
CA ARG A 126 -5.98 0.78 10.18
C ARG A 126 -6.15 -0.50 9.35
N LYS A 127 -6.56 -1.61 9.98
CA LYS A 127 -7.05 -2.80 9.25
C LYS A 127 -8.58 -2.79 9.12
N MET A 128 -9.18 -1.66 8.77
CA MET A 128 -10.64 -1.57 8.58
C MET A 128 -11.08 -1.85 7.14
N TYR A 129 -10.17 -1.94 6.17
CA TYR A 129 -10.50 -2.39 4.82
C TYR A 129 -9.64 -3.63 4.53
N LEU A 130 -10.28 -4.81 4.52
CA LEU A 130 -9.77 -6.16 4.14
C LEU A 130 -9.62 -7.21 5.24
N ARG A 131 -10.04 -6.98 6.49
CA ARG A 131 -10.27 -8.12 7.38
C ARG A 131 -11.71 -8.58 7.23
N VAL A 132 -11.89 -9.84 6.84
CA VAL A 132 -13.01 -10.62 7.38
C VAL A 132 -12.70 -10.75 8.88
N VAL A 133 -13.05 -9.73 9.67
CA VAL A 133 -13.01 -9.81 11.14
C VAL A 133 -14.21 -10.67 11.52
N SER A 134 -14.02 -11.98 11.50
CA SER A 134 -14.92 -12.87 12.23
C SER A 134 -14.46 -12.82 13.68
N ALA A 135 -15.39 -12.61 14.63
CA ALA A 135 -15.12 -12.76 16.06
C ALA A 135 -14.48 -14.14 16.39
N GLU A 136 -14.67 -15.13 15.51
CA GLU A 136 -14.02 -16.42 15.55
C GLU A 136 -12.50 -16.33 15.41
N LEU A 137 -11.96 -15.43 14.57
CA LEU A 137 -10.52 -15.30 14.38
C LEU A 137 -9.85 -14.64 15.58
N ASP A 138 -10.48 -13.64 16.17
CA ASP A 138 -9.98 -13.02 17.40
C ASP A 138 -9.98 -14.04 18.54
N LYS A 139 -11.05 -14.84 18.67
CA LYS A 139 -11.11 -15.95 19.62
C LYS A 139 -10.03 -17.01 19.35
N MET A 140 -9.82 -17.40 18.09
CA MET A 140 -8.74 -18.33 17.72
C MET A 140 -7.36 -17.77 18.07
N GLN A 141 -7.13 -16.47 17.90
CA GLN A 141 -5.89 -15.82 18.29
C GLN A 141 -5.68 -15.88 19.80
N GLU A 142 -6.72 -15.61 20.59
CA GLU A 142 -6.69 -15.69 22.04
C GLU A 142 -6.43 -17.12 22.51
N ASP A 143 -7.18 -18.10 22.03
CA ASP A 143 -7.06 -19.52 22.40
C ASP A 143 -5.64 -20.06 22.09
N LEU A 144 -5.10 -19.72 20.91
CA LEU A 144 -3.74 -20.10 20.52
C LEU A 144 -2.69 -19.42 21.40
N ALA A 145 -2.83 -18.11 21.64
CA ALA A 145 -1.89 -17.39 22.49
C ALA A 145 -1.92 -17.95 23.93
N GLU A 146 -3.09 -18.25 24.46
CA GLU A 146 -3.26 -18.85 25.79
C GLU A 146 -2.59 -20.22 25.86
N SER A 147 -2.77 -21.08 24.86
CA SER A 147 -2.14 -22.41 24.80
C SER A 147 -0.60 -22.38 24.93
N PHE A 148 0.06 -21.35 24.39
CA PHE A 148 1.52 -21.15 24.52
C PHE A 148 1.94 -20.42 25.80
N ASN A 149 1.01 -19.74 26.45
CA ASN A 149 1.28 -18.87 27.58
C ASN A 149 0.85 -19.49 28.93
N LYS A 150 0.11 -20.62 28.93
CA LYS A 150 -0.30 -21.36 30.14
C LYS A 150 0.87 -21.79 31.02
N ASP A 151 2.00 -22.17 30.41
CA ASP A 151 3.19 -22.67 31.10
C ASP A 151 4.31 -21.61 31.22
N LEU A 152 3.97 -20.31 31.07
CA LEU A 152 4.95 -19.23 31.22
C LEU A 152 5.45 -19.15 32.67
N LEU A 153 6.76 -19.31 32.84
CA LEU A 153 7.45 -19.00 34.09
C LEU A 153 7.62 -17.49 34.24
N ASP A 154 7.71 -17.03 35.50
CA ASP A 154 7.83 -15.61 35.82
C ASP A 154 9.09 -14.99 35.17
N GLY A 155 8.92 -13.85 34.50
CA GLY A 155 9.98 -13.18 33.73
C GLY A 155 10.11 -13.57 32.25
N GLN A 156 9.43 -14.62 31.76
CA GLN A 156 9.42 -14.95 30.33
C GLN A 156 8.48 -14.06 29.52
N ARG A 157 8.92 -13.65 28.33
CA ARG A 157 8.12 -12.83 27.42
C ARG A 157 6.99 -13.67 26.80
N LYS A 158 5.79 -13.09 26.72
CA LYS A 158 4.61 -13.74 26.14
C LYS A 158 4.78 -14.03 24.66
N THR A 159 4.34 -15.21 24.24
CA THR A 159 4.22 -15.57 22.82
C THR A 159 3.15 -14.71 22.18
N LYS A 160 3.46 -14.13 21.01
CA LYS A 160 2.50 -13.34 20.24
C LYS A 160 1.98 -14.18 19.07
N VAL A 161 0.65 -14.22 18.90
CA VAL A 161 -0.02 -14.90 17.80
C VAL A 161 -0.85 -13.90 17.02
N ASN A 162 -0.63 -13.80 15.72
CA ASN A 162 -1.40 -12.93 14.84
C ASN A 162 -1.95 -13.71 13.65
N ILE A 163 -3.26 -13.65 13.45
CA ILE A 163 -3.94 -14.26 12.31
C ILE A 163 -4.44 -13.14 11.39
N VAL A 164 -4.16 -13.27 10.10
CA VAL A 164 -4.62 -12.34 9.08
C VAL A 164 -5.20 -13.16 7.94
N ARG A 165 -6.49 -13.00 7.67
CA ARG A 165 -7.19 -13.72 6.62
C ARG A 165 -7.73 -12.75 5.56
N SER A 166 -7.51 -13.09 4.30
CA SER A 166 -8.08 -12.44 3.12
C SER A 166 -8.92 -13.43 2.31
N GLN A 167 -9.48 -12.99 1.19
CA GLN A 167 -10.19 -13.84 0.23
C GLN A 167 -9.28 -14.87 -0.48
N ARG A 168 -7.95 -14.71 -0.43
CA ARG A 168 -6.99 -15.53 -1.20
C ARG A 168 -5.94 -16.22 -0.35
N GLU A 169 -5.73 -15.77 0.89
CA GLU A 169 -4.72 -16.32 1.79
C GLU A 169 -5.07 -16.11 3.27
N THR A 170 -4.65 -17.06 4.10
CA THR A 170 -4.62 -16.92 5.56
C THR A 170 -3.16 -16.98 6.02
N LYS A 171 -2.71 -15.95 6.72
CA LYS A 171 -1.38 -15.81 7.29
C LYS A 171 -1.46 -15.91 8.80
N ILE A 172 -0.74 -16.87 9.37
CA ILE A 172 -0.60 -17.03 10.81
C ILE A 172 0.86 -16.73 11.16
N THR A 173 1.08 -15.87 12.14
CA THR A 173 2.41 -15.48 12.61
C THR A 173 2.54 -15.81 14.08
N PHE A 174 3.50 -16.67 14.41
CA PHE A 174 3.93 -16.96 15.77
C PHE A 174 5.25 -16.24 16.04
N VAL A 175 5.33 -15.54 17.16
CA VAL A 175 6.58 -14.94 17.65
C VAL A 175 6.88 -15.50 19.03
N PHE A 176 7.92 -16.33 19.11
CA PHE A 176 8.45 -16.88 20.36
C PHE A 176 9.66 -16.03 20.78
N PRO A 177 9.50 -15.11 21.75
CA PRO A 177 10.63 -14.35 22.26
C PRO A 177 11.48 -15.22 23.20
N GLY A 178 12.80 -15.20 23.03
CA GLY A 178 13.74 -15.94 23.88
C GLY A 178 14.97 -16.45 23.14
N GLY A 179 15.81 -17.19 23.86
CA GLY A 179 16.92 -17.94 23.28
C GLY A 179 16.48 -19.20 22.52
N LEU A 180 17.40 -19.87 21.82
CA LEU A 180 17.10 -21.10 21.08
C LEU A 180 16.52 -22.19 21.99
N GLU A 181 17.08 -22.39 23.19
CA GLU A 181 16.59 -23.39 24.15
C GLU A 181 15.16 -23.11 24.64
N GLU A 182 14.75 -21.84 24.72
CA GLU A 182 13.42 -21.42 25.17
C GLU A 182 12.37 -21.47 24.05
N THR A 183 12.81 -21.19 22.82
CA THR A 183 11.94 -21.07 21.63
C THR A 183 11.74 -22.40 20.92
N GLN A 184 12.75 -23.28 20.92
CA GLN A 184 12.73 -24.61 20.31
C GLN A 184 11.55 -25.49 20.76
N PRO A 185 11.24 -25.66 22.07
CA PRO A 185 10.10 -26.49 22.48
C PRO A 185 8.77 -25.92 21.99
N LYS A 186 8.61 -24.59 21.97
CA LYS A 186 7.39 -23.91 21.48
C LYS A 186 7.22 -24.10 19.97
N PHE A 187 8.31 -23.97 19.21
CA PHE A 187 8.31 -24.25 17.77
C PHE A 187 8.00 -25.72 17.47
N MET A 188 8.63 -26.66 18.18
CA MET A 188 8.40 -28.10 17.99
C MET A 188 6.95 -28.50 18.30
N ARG A 189 6.29 -27.81 19.23
CA ARG A 189 4.85 -28.00 19.50
C ARG A 189 4.00 -27.63 18.27
N VAL A 190 4.27 -26.49 17.63
CA VAL A 190 3.59 -26.09 16.37
C VAL A 190 3.86 -27.12 15.28
N TYR A 191 5.12 -27.50 15.08
CA TYR A 191 5.51 -28.47 14.06
C TYR A 191 4.75 -29.80 14.23
N LYS A 192 4.79 -30.38 15.44
CA LYS A 192 4.10 -31.65 15.72
C LYS A 192 2.59 -31.55 15.54
N SER A 193 1.96 -30.44 15.93
CA SER A 193 0.51 -30.25 15.77
C SER A 193 0.06 -30.13 14.30
N ILE A 194 0.98 -29.84 13.37
CA ILE A 194 0.68 -29.75 11.94
C ILE A 194 1.04 -31.07 11.22
N THR A 195 2.07 -31.77 11.67
CA THR A 195 2.60 -32.97 11.00
C THR A 195 2.16 -34.31 11.59
N SER A 196 1.46 -34.32 12.73
CA SER A 196 0.93 -35.54 13.37
C SER A 196 -0.56 -35.67 13.12
#